data_AF-A0A2N6KDD7-F1
#
_entry.id   AF-A0A2N6KDD7-F1
#
_cell.length_a   1.000
_cell.length_b   1.000
_cell.length_c   1.000
_cell.angle_alpha   90.00
_cell.angle_beta   90.00
_cell.angle_gamma   90.00
#
_symmetry.space_group_name_H-M   'P 1'
#
loop_
_entity.id
_entity.type
_entity.pdbx_description
1 polymer ?
#
loop_
_entity_poly.entity_id
_entity_poly.type
_entity_poly.pdbx_seq_one_letter_code
_entity_poly.pdbx_strand_id
1 'polypeptide(L)'
;MPEEIKPNVNEASTEDAKLAAEEIASGEAKAPSVDMEADYQAAQQFSVSEVDRTGKGEKAVQDATVPEYQMPEAEQKKTEAQPTGDPADFQAMAQDIGSSNQAVTNVSDDLVQEALKKGQSK
;
A
#
# COMPACT_ATOMS: atom_id res chain seq x y z
N MET A 1 -27.94 29.50 -3.07
CA MET A 1 -28.83 30.47 -3.76
C MET A 1 -30.22 29.91 -3.62
N PRO A 2 -31.13 30.64 -3.01
CA PRO A 2 -32.45 30.12 -2.71
C PRO A 2 -33.27 29.99 -4.01
N GLU A 3 -33.87 28.82 -4.20
CA GLU A 3 -34.71 28.49 -5.35
C GLU A 3 -36.18 28.63 -4.94
N GLU A 4 -36.98 29.30 -5.76
CA GLU A 4 -38.43 29.42 -5.52
C GLU A 4 -39.16 28.18 -6.05
N ILE A 5 -39.87 27.49 -5.17
CA ILE A 5 -40.63 26.29 -5.52
C ILE A 5 -42.08 26.69 -5.78
N LYS A 6 -42.56 26.45 -7.00
CA LYS A 6 -43.95 26.67 -7.39
C LYS A 6 -44.73 25.35 -7.32
N PRO A 7 -45.66 25.16 -6.37
CA PRO A 7 -46.43 23.93 -6.26
C PRO A 7 -47.36 23.74 -7.47
N ASN A 8 -47.51 22.50 -7.94
CA ASN A 8 -48.47 22.16 -8.99
C ASN A 8 -49.83 21.86 -8.36
N VAL A 9 -50.86 22.62 -8.74
CA VAL A 9 -52.24 22.46 -8.26
C VAL A 9 -52.76 21.03 -8.51
N ASN A 10 -52.38 20.41 -9.63
CA ASN A 10 -52.83 19.05 -9.99
C ASN A 10 -52.13 17.94 -9.19
N GLU A 11 -51.03 18.26 -8.51
CA GLU A 11 -50.25 17.31 -7.70
C GLU A 11 -50.53 17.47 -6.19
N ALA A 12 -51.28 18.50 -5.81
CA ALA A 12 -51.69 18.73 -4.44
C ALA A 12 -52.74 17.68 -3.99
N SER A 13 -52.38 16.92 -2.96
CA SER A 13 -53.19 15.80 -2.44
C SER A 13 -54.37 16.22 -1.56
N THR A 14 -54.33 17.44 -1.01
CA THR A 14 -55.36 18.00 -0.13
C THR A 14 -55.96 19.28 -0.71
N GLU A 15 -57.20 19.59 -0.36
CA GLU A 15 -57.88 20.82 -0.82
C GLU A 15 -57.15 22.09 -0.34
N ASP A 16 -56.65 22.08 0.90
CA ASP A 16 -55.85 23.20 1.43
C ASP A 16 -54.56 23.42 0.61
N ALA A 17 -53.91 22.33 0.19
CA ALA A 17 -52.70 22.42 -0.64
C ALA A 17 -53.01 22.91 -2.06
N LYS A 18 -54.18 22.57 -2.61
CA LYS A 18 -54.65 23.11 -3.90
C LYS A 18 -54.90 24.60 -3.81
N LEU A 19 -55.62 25.06 -2.79
CA LEU A 19 -55.89 26.47 -2.56
C LEU A 19 -54.58 27.26 -2.44
N ALA A 20 -53.64 26.78 -1.63
CA ALA A 20 -52.32 27.41 -1.49
C ALA A 20 -51.54 27.42 -2.82
N ALA A 21 -51.59 26.35 -3.61
CA ALA A 21 -50.96 26.30 -4.93
C ALA A 21 -51.60 27.28 -5.92
N GLU A 22 -52.92 27.46 -5.88
CA GLU A 22 -53.66 28.42 -6.71
C GLU A 22 -53.33 29.87 -6.33
N GLU A 23 -53.28 30.20 -5.04
CA GLU A 23 -52.87 31.52 -4.54
C GLU A 23 -51.42 31.84 -4.91
N ILE A 24 -50.52 30.86 -4.87
CA ILE A 24 -49.13 31.04 -5.31
C ILE A 24 -49.05 31.21 -6.83
N ALA A 25 -49.85 30.47 -7.59
CA ALA A 25 -49.89 30.58 -9.05
C ALA A 25 -50.52 31.90 -9.53
N SER A 26 -51.51 32.43 -8.81
CA SER A 26 -52.13 33.74 -9.07
C SER A 26 -51.24 34.91 -8.65
N GLY A 27 -50.23 34.66 -7.82
CA GLY A 27 -49.33 35.67 -7.25
C GLY A 27 -49.92 36.38 -6.02
N GLU A 28 -51.03 35.88 -5.48
CA GLU A 28 -51.64 36.36 -4.25
C GLU A 28 -50.83 35.92 -3.01
N ALA A 29 -50.24 34.73 -3.06
CA ALA A 29 -49.32 34.21 -2.07
C ALA A 29 -47.89 34.08 -2.62
N LYS A 30 -46.89 34.30 -1.76
CA LYS A 30 -45.48 34.16 -2.15
C LYS A 30 -45.08 32.68 -2.19
N ALA A 31 -44.39 32.29 -3.26
CA ALA A 31 -43.82 30.95 -3.37
C ALA A 31 -42.79 30.69 -2.24
N PRO A 32 -42.79 29.49 -1.64
CA PRO A 32 -41.75 29.10 -0.70
C PRO A 32 -40.40 29.08 -1.39
N SER A 33 -39.36 29.47 -0.66
CA SER A 33 -38.00 29.56 -1.17
C SER A 33 -37.10 28.63 -0.35
N VAL A 34 -36.37 27.76 -1.05
CA VAL A 34 -35.54 26.70 -0.47
C VAL A 34 -34.10 26.92 -0.89
N ASP A 35 -33.17 27.04 0.05
CA ASP A 35 -31.74 27.08 -0.27
C ASP A 35 -31.15 25.70 0.00
N MET A 36 -31.08 24.87 -1.04
CA MET A 36 -30.60 23.49 -0.92
C MET A 36 -29.20 23.41 -0.31
N GLU A 37 -28.31 24.36 -0.59
CA GLU A 37 -26.97 24.35 -0.02
C GLU A 37 -27.01 24.72 1.47
N ALA A 38 -27.70 25.80 1.83
CA ALA A 38 -27.79 26.21 3.23
C ALA A 38 -28.50 25.17 4.09
N ASP A 39 -29.58 24.58 3.58
CA ASP A 39 -30.35 23.55 4.27
C ASP A 39 -29.57 22.24 4.38
N TYR A 40 -28.80 21.87 3.36
CA TYR A 40 -27.89 20.71 3.43
C TYR A 40 -26.79 20.92 4.47
N GLN A 41 -26.16 22.10 4.51
CA GLN A 41 -25.15 22.43 5.52
C GLN A 41 -25.74 22.46 6.93
N ALA A 42 -26.95 23.01 7.08
CA ALA A 42 -27.68 23.01 8.34
C ALA A 42 -28.04 21.59 8.79
N ALA A 43 -28.38 20.68 7.88
CA ALA A 43 -28.66 19.28 8.20
C ALA A 43 -27.41 18.46 8.54
N GLN A 44 -26.22 18.88 8.08
CA GLN A 44 -24.94 18.25 8.49
C GLN A 44 -24.55 18.61 9.92
N GLN A 45 -24.79 19.85 10.32
CA GLN A 45 -25.00 20.15 11.75
C GLN A 45 -26.20 19.30 12.20
N PHE A 46 -26.41 18.81 13.41
CA PHE A 46 -27.51 17.85 13.73
C PHE A 46 -27.34 16.42 13.21
N SER A 47 -26.71 16.15 12.05
CA SER A 47 -26.42 14.78 11.61
C SER A 47 -25.27 14.11 12.38
N VAL A 48 -24.45 14.89 13.08
CA VAL A 48 -23.39 14.38 13.98
C VAL A 48 -23.84 14.51 15.43
N SER A 49 -23.59 13.45 16.21
CA SER A 49 -23.85 13.47 17.66
C SER A 49 -22.99 14.55 18.33
N GLU A 50 -23.44 15.13 19.45
CA GLU A 50 -22.64 16.13 20.20
C GLU A 50 -21.27 15.57 20.65
N VAL A 51 -21.19 14.25 20.81
CA VAL A 51 -19.96 13.53 21.20
C VAL A 51 -18.94 13.52 20.06
N ASP A 52 -19.38 13.34 18.81
CA ASP A 52 -18.50 13.37 17.64
C ASP A 52 -18.05 14.81 17.31
N ARG A 53 -18.91 15.81 17.52
CA ARG A 53 -18.57 17.23 17.33
C ARG A 53 -17.47 17.74 18.26
N THR A 54 -17.31 17.13 19.43
CA THR A 54 -16.35 17.58 20.45
C THR A 54 -15.02 16.83 20.41
N GLY A 55 -14.83 15.91 19.46
CA GLY A 55 -13.65 15.04 19.39
C GLY A 55 -13.56 14.04 20.56
N LYS A 56 -14.60 13.96 21.41
CA LYS A 56 -14.66 13.02 22.54
C LYS A 56 -14.90 11.58 22.07
N GLY A 57 -15.55 11.40 20.92
CA GLY A 57 -15.73 10.09 20.29
C GLY A 57 -14.39 9.42 19.94
N GLU A 58 -13.47 10.13 19.30
CA GLU A 58 -12.13 9.61 18.99
C GLU A 58 -11.35 9.22 20.24
N LYS A 59 -11.44 10.05 21.30
CA LYS A 59 -10.76 9.77 22.56
C LYS A 59 -11.32 8.54 23.27
N ALA A 60 -12.65 8.37 23.25
CA ALA A 60 -13.31 7.19 23.81
C ALA A 60 -12.96 5.90 23.05
N VAL A 61 -12.82 5.96 21.72
CA VAL A 61 -12.40 4.81 20.90
C VAL A 61 -10.93 4.49 21.13
N GLN A 62 -10.05 5.49 21.22
CA GLN A 62 -8.65 5.27 21.59
C GLN A 62 -8.56 4.62 22.97
N ASP A 63 -9.20 5.18 24.00
CA ASP A 63 -9.14 4.64 25.36
C ASP A 63 -9.69 3.20 25.44
N ALA A 64 -10.69 2.84 24.62
CA ALA A 64 -11.24 1.47 24.55
C ALA A 64 -10.37 0.49 23.76
N THR A 65 -9.49 0.97 22.88
CA THR A 65 -8.65 0.13 21.99
C THR A 65 -7.19 0.08 22.41
N VAL A 66 -6.78 0.86 23.41
CA VAL A 66 -5.45 0.76 24.01
C VAL A 66 -5.24 -0.67 24.54
N PRO A 67 -4.21 -1.38 24.06
CA PRO A 67 -3.89 -2.71 24.56
C PRO A 67 -3.52 -2.64 26.04
N GLU A 68 -4.19 -3.42 26.90
CA GLU A 68 -3.89 -3.45 28.35
C GLU A 68 -2.47 -3.97 28.66
N TYR A 69 -1.79 -4.60 27.70
CA TYR A 69 -0.48 -5.21 27.87
C TYR A 69 0.53 -4.66 26.85
N GLN A 70 1.66 -4.16 27.36
CA GLN A 70 2.83 -3.86 26.53
C GLN A 70 3.53 -5.15 26.15
N MET A 71 3.66 -5.42 24.84
CA MET A 71 4.51 -6.50 24.36
C MET A 71 5.98 -6.15 24.62
N PRO A 72 6.79 -7.08 25.15
CA PRO A 72 8.22 -6.87 25.28
C PRO A 72 8.88 -6.79 23.89
N GLU A 73 9.76 -5.82 23.70
CA GLU A 73 10.56 -5.71 22.47
C GLU A 73 11.51 -6.90 22.34
N ALA A 74 11.64 -7.42 21.13
CA ALA A 74 12.53 -8.55 20.86
C ALA A 74 14.00 -8.09 20.87
N GLU A 75 14.81 -8.66 21.76
CA GLU A 75 16.25 -8.42 21.78
C GLU A 75 16.93 -9.03 20.55
N GLN A 76 17.60 -8.20 19.74
CA GLN A 76 18.45 -8.68 18.66
C GLN A 76 19.70 -9.35 19.22
N LYS A 77 19.78 -10.68 19.10
CA LYS A 77 21.00 -11.44 19.39
C LYS A 77 21.82 -11.64 18.13
N LYS A 78 23.10 -11.28 18.20
CA LYS A 78 24.09 -11.58 17.15
C LYS A 78 24.38 -13.07 17.16
N THR A 79 24.17 -13.75 16.05
CA THR A 79 24.58 -15.14 15.85
C THR A 79 25.90 -15.17 15.09
N GLU A 80 26.89 -15.89 15.63
CA GLU A 80 28.16 -16.14 14.95
C GLU A 80 28.15 -17.58 14.43
N ALA A 81 28.39 -17.75 13.14
CA ALA A 81 28.48 -19.07 12.52
C ALA A 81 29.86 -19.67 12.83
N GLN A 82 29.87 -20.90 13.35
CA GLN A 82 31.12 -21.65 13.51
C GLN A 82 31.60 -22.14 12.14
N PRO A 83 32.92 -22.19 11.88
CA PRO A 83 33.46 -22.71 10.63
C PRO A 83 33.07 -24.19 10.48
N THR A 84 32.37 -24.52 9.40
CA THR A 84 31.83 -25.87 9.14
C THR A 84 32.78 -26.77 8.34
N GLY A 85 34.02 -26.36 8.12
CA GLY A 85 34.97 -27.10 7.29
C GLY A 85 36.42 -26.84 7.67
N ASP A 86 37.26 -27.85 7.45
CA ASP A 86 38.70 -27.80 7.65
C ASP A 86 39.41 -27.44 6.32
N PRO A 87 40.14 -26.31 6.25
CA PRO A 87 40.95 -25.98 5.07
C PRO A 87 41.98 -27.05 4.69
N ALA A 88 42.38 -27.93 5.62
CA ALA A 88 43.29 -29.04 5.35
C ALA A 88 42.69 -30.07 4.37
N ASP A 89 41.36 -30.22 4.33
CA ASP A 89 40.67 -31.16 3.43
C ASP A 89 40.92 -30.79 1.96
N PHE A 90 40.96 -29.49 1.65
CA PHE A 90 41.30 -29.00 0.30
C PHE A 90 42.75 -29.31 -0.08
N GLN A 91 43.68 -29.23 0.87
CA GLN A 91 45.08 -29.56 0.62
C GLN A 91 45.27 -31.06 0.39
N ALA A 92 44.58 -31.90 1.15
CA ALA A 92 44.61 -33.35 0.98
C ALA A 92 44.08 -33.77 -0.40
N MET A 93 42.94 -33.21 -0.84
CA MET A 93 42.41 -33.47 -2.18
C MET A 93 43.36 -33.00 -3.30
N ALA A 94 43.99 -31.83 -3.15
CA ALA A 94 44.94 -31.33 -4.14
C ALA A 94 46.17 -32.26 -4.28
N GLN A 95 46.66 -32.80 -3.17
CA GLN A 95 47.76 -33.78 -3.19
C GLN A 95 47.34 -35.11 -3.82
N ASP A 96 46.10 -35.56 -3.57
CA ASP A 96 45.58 -36.81 -4.14
C ASP A 96 45.40 -36.71 -5.66
N ILE A 97 44.91 -35.57 -6.15
CA ILE A 97 44.81 -35.28 -7.59
C ILE A 97 46.20 -35.18 -8.23
N GLY A 98 47.14 -34.47 -7.59
CA GLY A 98 48.50 -34.30 -8.09
C GLY A 98 49.37 -35.57 -8.05
N SER A 99 49.01 -36.54 -7.22
CA SER A 99 49.70 -37.84 -7.09
C SER A 99 49.20 -38.90 -8.07
N SER A 100 48.14 -38.62 -8.83
CA SER A 100 47.71 -39.48 -9.93
C SER A 100 48.77 -39.44 -11.04
N ASN A 101 49.43 -40.57 -11.23
CA ASN A 101 50.54 -40.82 -12.15
C ASN A 101 50.09 -40.75 -13.65
N GLN A 102 49.43 -39.68 -14.07
CA GLN A 102 49.26 -39.38 -15.48
C GLN A 102 50.56 -38.76 -15.99
N ALA A 103 51.22 -39.50 -16.89
CA ALA A 103 52.48 -39.13 -17.51
C ALA A 103 52.44 -37.69 -18.05
N VAL A 104 53.02 -36.77 -17.29
CA VAL A 104 53.42 -35.46 -17.80
C VAL A 104 54.59 -35.73 -18.74
N THR A 105 54.29 -35.94 -20.02
CA THR A 105 55.34 -36.01 -21.03
C THR A 105 55.97 -34.62 -21.14
N ASN A 106 57.17 -34.47 -20.59
CA ASN A 106 57.98 -33.27 -20.76
C ASN A 106 58.20 -33.05 -22.25
N VAL A 107 57.64 -31.96 -22.78
CA VAL A 107 57.93 -31.49 -24.13
C VAL A 107 59.35 -30.92 -24.08
N SER A 108 60.32 -31.58 -24.74
CA SER A 108 61.67 -31.03 -24.86
C SER A 108 61.68 -29.91 -25.90
N ASP A 109 62.56 -28.91 -25.69
CA ASP A 109 62.75 -27.80 -26.62
C ASP A 109 63.07 -28.27 -28.05
N ASP A 110 63.73 -29.43 -28.19
CA ASP A 110 64.02 -30.04 -29.49
C ASP A 110 62.74 -30.37 -30.28
N LEU A 111 61.70 -30.85 -29.60
CA LEU A 111 60.41 -31.20 -30.19
C LEU A 111 59.67 -29.93 -30.65
N VAL A 112 59.80 -28.85 -29.89
CA VAL A 112 59.27 -27.51 -30.24
C VAL A 112 60.01 -26.94 -31.45
N GLN A 113 61.34 -27.03 -31.47
CA GLN A 113 62.15 -26.56 -32.60
C GLN A 113 61.87 -27.34 -33.88
N GLU A 114 61.69 -28.66 -33.80
CA GLU A 114 61.35 -29.48 -34.97
C GLU A 114 59.97 -29.12 -35.52
N ALA A 115 58.98 -28.90 -34.64
CA ALA A 115 57.65 -28.46 -35.05
C ALA A 115 57.67 -27.08 -35.74
N LEU A 116 58.45 -26.13 -35.21
CA LEU A 116 58.62 -24.81 -35.83
C LEU A 116 59.29 -24.90 -37.20
N LYS A 117 60.32 -25.74 -37.36
CA LYS A 117 60.95 -25.98 -38.66
C LYS A 117 59.99 -26.60 -39.67
N LYS A 118 59.16 -27.56 -39.27
CA LYS A 118 58.17 -28.19 -40.15
C LYS A 118 57.01 -27.26 -40.51
N GLY A 119 56.66 -26.33 -39.62
CA GLY A 119 55.62 -25.32 -39.84
C GLY A 119 56.03 -24.15 -40.73
N GLN A 120 57.34 -23.93 -40.95
CA GLN A 120 57.84 -22.94 -41.90
C GLN A 120 57.99 -23.57 -43.30
N SER A 121 56.87 -23.73 -43.99
CA SER A 121 56.87 -23.87 -45.45
C SER A 121 57.44 -22.60 -46.09
N LYS A 122 58.41 -22.75 -47.01
CA LYS A 122 58.96 -21.68 -47.85
C LYS A 122 57.88 -20.93 -48.62
#